data_AF-A0A3A9FTN9-F1
#
_entry.id   AF-A0A3A9FTN9-F1
#
_cell.length_a   1.000
_cell.length_b   1.000
_cell.length_c   1.000
_cell.angle_alpha   90.00
_cell.angle_beta   90.00
_cell.angle_gamma   90.00
#
_symmetry.space_group_name_H-M   'P 1'
#
loop_
_entity.id
_entity.type
_entity.pdbx_description
1 polymer ?
#
loop_
_entity_poly.entity_id
_entity_poly.type
_entity_poly.pdbx_seq_one_letter_code
_entity_poly.pdbx_strand_id
1 'polypeptide(L)' 'MDTDMTFRMDSDVKAEMAAICAKLGMTTSTAFNIFANAFVRAKGMPFAVTIQEPDAFVSKEAILADTDKLLADFTSDYKK' A
#
# COMPACT_ATOMS: atom_id res chain seq x y z
N MET A 1 18.33 14.03 25.37
CA MET A 1 17.78 12.88 26.12
C MET A 1 17.23 11.94 25.08
N ASP A 2 18.01 10.92 24.72
CA ASP A 2 17.50 9.80 23.94
C ASP A 2 16.50 9.05 24.83
N THR A 3 15.27 8.89 24.34
CA THR A 3 14.21 8.18 25.06
C THR A 3 13.92 6.91 24.28
N ASP A 4 14.20 5.76 24.89
CA ASP A 4 13.95 4.47 24.28
C ASP A 4 12.46 4.14 24.31
N MET A 5 11.96 3.58 23.20
CA MET A 5 10.57 3.14 23.06
C MET A 5 10.55 1.70 22.57
N THR A 6 9.93 0.80 23.34
CA THR A 6 9.84 -0.63 23.01
C THR A 6 8.41 -1.01 22.67
N PHE A 7 8.21 -1.66 21.53
CA PHE A 7 6.92 -2.15 21.06
C PHE A 7 6.95 -3.66 20.87
N ARG A 8 5.82 -4.31 21.16
CA ARG A 8 5.58 -5.68 20.72
C ARG A 8 4.98 -5.64 19.32
N MET A 9 5.59 -6.36 18.39
CA MET A 9 5.10 -6.51 17.02
C MET A 9 5.25 -7.96 16.62
N ASP A 10 4.42 -8.38 15.66
CA ASP A 10 4.52 -9.70 15.06
C ASP A 10 5.85 -9.88 14.29
N SER A 11 6.40 -11.10 14.30
CA SER A 11 7.69 -11.38 13.66
C SER A 11 7.67 -11.14 12.16
N ASP A 12 6.56 -11.44 11.50
CA ASP A 12 6.44 -11.38 10.05
C ASP A 12 6.31 -9.92 9.62
N VAL A 13 5.47 -9.15 10.33
CA VAL A 13 5.34 -7.69 10.13
C VAL A 13 6.69 -6.98 10.35
N LYS A 14 7.47 -7.40 11.34
CA LYS A 14 8.82 -6.86 11.58
C LYS A 14 9.74 -7.11 10.40
N ALA A 15 9.73 -8.32 9.87
CA ALA A 15 10.59 -8.72 8.76
C ALA A 15 10.22 -7.95 7.48
N GLU A 16 8.93 -7.82 7.18
CA GLU A 16 8.43 -7.05 6.04
C GLU A 16 8.82 -5.57 6.14
N MET A 17 8.57 -4.94 7.29
CA MET A 17 8.96 -3.55 7.53
C MET A 17 10.47 -3.36 7.37
N ALA A 18 11.29 -4.25 7.94
CA ALA A 18 12.74 -4.17 7.83
C ALA A 18 13.21 -4.31 6.36
N ALA A 19 12.59 -5.22 5.59
CA ALA A 19 12.90 -5.39 4.18
C ALA A 19 12.54 -4.15 3.35
N ILE A 20 11.39 -3.51 3.63
CA ILE A 20 10.97 -2.27 2.97
C ILE A 20 11.92 -1.13 3.33
N CYS A 21 12.23 -0.93 4.62
CA CYS A 21 13.16 0.11 5.07
C CYS A 21 14.55 -0.06 4.44
N ALA A 22 15.05 -1.29 4.34
CA ALA A 22 16.33 -1.59 3.69
C ALA A 22 16.33 -1.23 2.19
N LYS A 23 15.24 -1.55 1.47
CA LYS A 23 15.07 -1.15 0.06
C LYS A 23 15.01 0.37 -0.13
N LEU A 24 14.44 1.08 0.84
CA LEU A 24 14.37 2.55 0.85
C LEU A 24 15.69 3.21 1.34
N GLY A 25 16.69 2.41 1.75
CA GLY A 25 17.98 2.93 2.23
C GLY A 25 17.92 3.59 3.61
N MET A 26 16.96 3.21 4.46
CA MET A 26 16.81 3.75 5.81
C MET A 26 16.71 2.65 6.87
N THR A 27 17.05 2.99 8.12
CA THR A 27 16.85 2.08 9.24
C THR A 27 15.40 2.09 9.71
N THR A 28 14.97 1.01 10.36
CA THR A 28 13.64 0.92 10.97
C THR A 28 13.40 2.05 11.98
N SER A 29 14.40 2.39 12.78
CA SER A 29 14.33 3.50 13.75
C SER A 29 14.15 4.86 13.06
N THR A 30 14.80 5.07 11.91
CA THR A 30 14.58 6.27 11.09
C THR A 30 13.14 6.34 10.60
N ALA A 31 12.60 5.24 10.09
CA ALA A 31 11.21 5.17 9.62
C ALA A 31 10.21 5.50 10.74
N PHE A 32 10.42 4.93 11.95
CA PHE A 32 9.58 5.25 13.11
C PHE A 32 9.66 6.71 13.53
N ASN A 33 10.84 7.33 13.52
CA ASN A 33 10.99 8.75 13.83
C ASN A 33 10.27 9.63 12.80
N ILE A 34 10.31 9.29 11.52
CA ILE A 34 9.56 9.99 10.48
C ILE A 34 8.06 9.87 10.74
N PHE A 35 7.57 8.66 11.05
CA PHE A 35 6.17 8.43 11.40
C PHE A 35 5.73 9.25 12.62
N ALA A 36 6.52 9.25 13.71
CA ALA A 36 6.20 10.00 14.93
C ALA A 36 6.10 11.51 14.66
N ASN A 37 7.03 12.07 13.88
CA ASN A 37 6.97 13.47 13.48
C ASN A 37 5.73 13.79 12.62
N ALA A 38 5.38 12.90 11.69
CA ALA A 38 4.17 13.05 10.87
C ALA A 38 2.89 12.98 11.72
N PHE A 39 2.85 12.07 12.70
CA PHE A 39 1.72 11.92 13.63
C PHE A 39 1.50 13.18 14.47
N VAL A 40 2.57 13.74 15.04
CA VAL A 40 2.51 15.00 15.81
C VAL A 40 2.08 16.16 14.92
N ARG A 41 2.62 16.26 13.70
CA ARG A 41 2.28 17.32 12.75
C ARG A 41 0.81 17.28 12.31
N ALA A 42 0.28 16.07 12.09
CA ALA A 42 -1.11 15.87 11.69
C ALA A 42 -2.09 15.95 12.89
N LYS A 43 -1.59 15.99 14.13
CA LYS A 43 -2.38 15.81 15.36
C LYS A 43 -3.27 14.57 15.30
N GLY A 44 -2.75 13.49 14.70
CA GLY A 44 -3.51 12.29 14.38
C GLY A 44 -2.71 11.35 13.49
N MET A 45 -3.35 10.27 13.04
CA MET A 45 -2.68 9.29 12.18
C MET A 45 -2.28 9.92 10.84
N PRO A 46 -1.02 9.77 10.39
CA PRO A 46 -0.55 10.38 9.14
C PRO A 46 -1.12 9.69 7.88
N PHE A 47 -1.86 8.60 8.06
CA PHE A 47 -2.62 7.89 7.04
C PHE A 47 -4.03 7.58 7.57
N ALA A 48 -4.99 7.39 6.66
CA ALA A 48 -6.35 7.00 7.01
C ALA A 48 -6.36 5.60 7.62
N VAL A 49 -6.81 5.48 8.87
CA VAL A 49 -7.00 4.18 9.54
C VAL A 49 -8.42 3.71 9.28
N THR A 50 -8.64 3.23 8.06
CA THR A 50 -9.89 2.57 7.68
C THR A 50 -9.64 1.07 7.60
N ILE A 51 -10.70 0.27 7.80
CA ILE A 51 -10.64 -1.15 7.39
C ILE A 51 -10.44 -1.12 5.88
N GLN A 52 -9.25 -1.51 5.42
CA GLN A 52 -9.02 -1.67 3.99
C GLN A 52 -9.87 -2.85 3.55
N GLU A 53 -10.95 -2.58 2.83
CA GLU A 53 -11.54 -3.59 1.96
C GLU A 53 -10.42 -4.06 1.03
N PRO A 54 -10.24 -5.38 0.85
CA PRO A 54 -9.19 -5.90 -0.01
C PRO A 54 -9.30 -5.18 -1.36
N ASP A 55 -8.17 -4.63 -1.85
CA ASP A 55 -8.09 -3.97 -3.15
C ASP A 55 -8.97 -4.75 -4.12
N ALA A 56 -10.02 -4.11 -4.63
CA ALA A 56 -11.08 -4.77 -5.38
C ALA A 56 -10.42 -5.74 -6.36
N PHE A 57 -10.47 -7.03 -6.02
CA PHE A 57 -9.76 -8.04 -6.77
C PHE A 57 -10.52 -8.14 -8.08
N VAL A 58 -10.04 -7.40 -9.09
CA VAL A 58 -10.59 -7.48 -10.43
C VAL A 58 -10.19 -8.86 -10.91
N SER A 59 -11.15 -9.78 -10.87
CA SER A 59 -10.92 -11.17 -11.20
C SER A 59 -10.48 -11.27 -12.65
N LYS A 60 -9.66 -12.27 -12.98
CA LYS A 60 -9.15 -12.45 -14.35
C LYS A 60 -10.29 -12.53 -15.36
N GLU A 61 -11.43 -13.06 -14.95
CA GLU A 61 -12.65 -13.16 -15.75
C GLU A 61 -13.24 -11.78 -16.07
N ALA A 62 -13.24 -10.85 -15.12
CA ALA A 62 -13.70 -9.48 -15.34
C ALA A 62 -12.79 -8.72 -16.33
N ILE A 63 -11.48 -8.93 -16.24
CA ILE A 63 -10.49 -8.34 -17.18
C ILE A 63 -10.71 -8.89 -18.60
N LEU A 64 -10.95 -10.21 -18.73
CA LEU A 64 -11.17 -10.84 -20.02
C LEU A 64 -12.46 -10.33 -20.69
N ALA A 65 -13.55 -10.25 -19.93
CA ALA A 65 -14.83 -9.76 -20.44
C ALA A 65 -14.76 -8.31 -20.92
N ASP A 66 -14.02 -7.44 -20.23
CA ASP A 66 -13.83 -6.05 -20.64
C ASP A 66 -13.00 -5.95 -21.94
N THR A 67 -12.00 -6.83 -22.08
CA THR A 67 -11.16 -6.91 -23.28
C THR A 67 -11.96 -7.39 -24.51
N ASP A 68 -12.83 -8.39 -24.34
CA ASP A 68 -13.69 -8.91 -25.40
C ASP A 68 -14.67 -7.85 -25.89
N LYS A 69 -15.22 -7.05 -24.97
CA LYS A 69 -16.13 -5.95 -25.29
C LYS A 69 -15.43 -4.85 -26.08
N LEU A 70 -14.23 -4.44 -25.66
CA LEU A 70 -13.40 -3.48 -26.40
C LEU A 70 -13.12 -3.97 -27.82
N LEU A 71 -12.72 -5.24 -27.99
CA LEU A 71 -12.48 -5.83 -29.30
C LEU A 71 -13.73 -5.79 -30.19
N ALA A 72 -14.91 -6.12 -29.64
CA ALA A 72 -16.16 -6.07 -30.38
C ALA A 72 -16.48 -4.65 -30.88
N ASP A 73 -16.32 -3.64 -30.02
CA ASP A 73 -16.53 -2.24 -30.37
C ASP A 73 -15.57 -1.80 -31.49
N PHE A 74 -14.27 -2.13 -31.38
CA PHE A 74 -13.28 -1.84 -32.44
C PHE A 74 -13.61 -2.53 -33.78
N THR A 75 -14.05 -3.78 -33.76
CA THR A 75 -14.41 -4.48 -35.02
C THR A 75 -15.67 -3.93 -35.67
N SER A 76 -16.57 -3.31 -34.90
CA SER A 76 -17.76 -2.66 -35.44
C SER A 76 -17.41 -1.36 -36.17
N ASP A 77 -16.40 -0.62 -35.72
CA ASP A 77 -15.92 0.61 -36.36
C ASP A 77 -15.24 0.36 -37.72
N TYR A 78 -14.55 -0.78 -37.90
CA TYR A 78 -13.93 -1.15 -39.17
C TYR A 78 -14.90 -1.72 -40.23
N LYS A 79 -16.16 -1.97 -39.86
CA LYS A 79 -17.18 -2.53 -40.76
C LYS A 79 -18.10 -1.47 -41.40
N LYS A 80 -17.91 -0.18 -41.10
CA LYS A 80 -18.54 0.95 -41.80
C LYS A 80 -17.65 1.47 -42.92
#